data_AF-A0A8T5HRG9-F1
#
_entry.id   AF-A0A8T5HRG9-F1
#
_cell.length_a   1.000
_cell.length_b   1.000
_cell.length_c   1.000
_cell.angle_alpha   90.00
_cell.angle_beta   90.00
_cell.angle_gamma   90.00
#
_symmetry.space_group_name_H-M   'P 1'
#
loop_
_entity.id
_entity.type
_entity.pdbx_description
1 polymer ?
#
loop_
_entity_poly.entity_id
_entity_poly.type
_entity_poly.pdbx_seq_one_letter_code
_entity_poly.pdbx_strand_id
1 'polypeptide(L)'
;MALEKITYYIDGKRKTIFAKKLKSSWEMGTGLMFKKNSPPLFFTSKIKWNPITSIFCKPFKAIWLDDKFHSTKVLDVKTWKLNISGRGRYLLEIPLTTK
;
A
#
# COMPACT_ATOMS: atom_id res chain seq x y z
N MET A 1 17.33 6.01 -2.50
CA MET A 1 16.58 5.12 -1.59
C MET A 1 16.38 3.78 -2.28
N ALA A 2 16.80 2.67 -1.66
CA ALA A 2 16.76 1.35 -2.29
C ALA A 2 15.33 0.77 -2.32
N LEU A 3 14.97 0.11 -3.42
CA LEU A 3 13.74 -0.67 -3.53
C LEU A 3 13.96 -2.05 -2.92
N GLU A 4 13.04 -2.51 -2.07
CA GLU A 4 13.09 -3.87 -1.52
C GLU A 4 12.17 -4.79 -2.31
N LYS A 5 12.64 -6.02 -2.53
CA LYS A 5 11.84 -7.08 -3.18
C LYS A 5 10.92 -7.70 -2.13
N ILE A 6 9.61 -7.60 -2.35
CA ILE A 6 8.59 -8.11 -1.44
C ILE A 6 7.81 -9.20 -2.14
N THR A 7 7.77 -10.37 -1.49
CA THR A 7 6.93 -11.49 -1.92
C THR A 7 5.67 -11.51 -1.06
N TYR A 8 4.52 -11.60 -1.70
CA TYR A 8 3.22 -11.65 -1.04
C TYR A 8 2.28 -12.59 -1.79
N TYR A 9 1.20 -13.01 -1.14
CA TYR A 9 0.24 -13.93 -1.73
C TYR A 9 -1.11 -13.24 -1.90
N ILE A 10 -1.64 -13.26 -3.11
CA ILE A 10 -3.03 -12.88 -3.39
C ILE A 10 -3.77 -14.14 -3.79
N ASP A 11 -4.80 -14.52 -3.04
CA ASP A 11 -5.67 -15.65 -3.40
C ASP A 11 -4.87 -16.95 -3.66
N GLY A 12 -3.88 -17.22 -2.80
CA GLY A 12 -2.94 -18.36 -2.94
C GLY A 12 -1.87 -18.20 -4.02
N LYS A 13 -1.95 -17.18 -4.89
CA LYS A 13 -0.94 -16.91 -5.93
C LYS A 13 0.19 -16.05 -5.39
N ARG A 14 1.41 -16.58 -5.47
CA ARG A 14 2.64 -15.84 -5.13
C ARG A 14 2.86 -14.71 -6.13
N LYS A 15 2.98 -13.48 -5.63
CA LYS A 15 3.39 -12.30 -6.38
C LYS A 15 4.63 -11.68 -5.75
N THR A 16 5.46 -11.08 -6.59
CA THR A 16 6.66 -10.37 -6.15
C THR A 16 6.65 -8.97 -6.74
N ILE A 17 6.96 -7.96 -5.93
CA ILE A 17 7.03 -6.57 -6.35
C ILE A 17 8.23 -5.89 -5.71
N PHE A 18 8.80 -4.92 -6.42
CA PHE A 18 9.79 -4.01 -5.85
C PHE A 18 9.05 -2.80 -5.29
N ALA A 19 9.16 -2.61 -3.97
CA ALA A 19 8.48 -1.53 -3.27
C ALA A 19 9.45 -0.78 -2.37
N LYS A 20 9.21 0.51 -2.20
CA LYS A 20 9.91 1.31 -1.20
C LYS A 20 9.33 0.97 0.16
N LYS A 21 10.14 0.41 1.05
CA LYS A 21 9.75 0.12 2.42
C LYS A 21 9.72 1.41 3.24
N LEU A 22 8.57 1.69 3.85
CA LEU A 22 8.34 2.82 4.72
C LEU A 22 8.08 2.29 6.12
N LYS A 23 8.96 2.66 7.04
CA LYS A 23 8.90 2.26 8.46
C LYS A 23 8.25 3.32 9.35
N SER A 24 8.29 4.59 8.93
CA SER A 24 7.84 5.72 9.74
C SER A 24 6.35 6.00 9.56
N SER A 25 5.63 6.12 10.68
CA SER A 25 4.22 6.53 10.72
C SER A 25 3.97 7.89 10.04
N TRP A 26 4.97 8.79 10.04
CA TRP A 26 4.89 10.08 9.37
C TRP A 26 4.88 9.98 7.83
N GLU A 27 5.72 9.08 7.28
CA GLU A 27 5.72 8.78 5.85
C GLU A 27 4.45 8.03 5.43
N MET A 28 3.75 7.41 6.39
CA MET A 28 2.47 6.72 6.18
C MET A 28 1.29 7.68 6.07
N GLY A 29 1.31 8.81 6.79
CA GLY A 29 0.29 9.86 6.66
C GLY A 29 0.38 10.64 5.34
N THR A 30 1.59 10.74 4.77
CA THR A 30 1.82 11.41 3.47
C THR A 30 1.74 10.44 2.29
N GLY A 31 2.12 9.17 2.47
CA GLY A 31 1.94 8.08 1.51
C GLY A 31 2.29 8.43 0.05
N LEU A 32 1.34 8.15 -0.85
CA LEU A 32 1.35 8.51 -2.27
C LEU A 32 0.86 9.95 -2.56
N MET A 33 0.44 10.71 -1.54
CA MET A 33 -0.08 12.05 -1.76
C MET A 33 0.98 12.91 -2.46
N PHE A 34 0.56 13.61 -3.53
CA PHE A 34 1.38 14.53 -4.31
C PHE A 34 2.58 13.93 -5.10
N LYS A 35 2.77 12.61 -5.13
CA LYS A 35 3.85 12.01 -5.93
C LYS A 35 3.41 11.70 -7.35
N LYS A 36 3.97 12.43 -8.33
CA LYS A 36 3.65 12.30 -9.76
C LYS A 36 4.05 10.95 -10.35
N ASN A 37 5.22 10.43 -9.97
CA ASN A 37 5.71 9.07 -10.26
C ASN A 37 6.31 8.49 -8.98
N SER A 38 5.57 7.63 -8.29
CA SER A 38 6.08 6.91 -7.12
C SER A 38 6.26 5.44 -7.46
N PRO A 39 7.33 4.79 -6.98
CA PRO A 39 7.34 3.34 -6.92
C PRO A 39 6.24 2.83 -5.97
N PRO A 40 5.87 1.54 -6.06
CA PRO A 40 5.04 0.89 -5.07
C PRO A 40 5.58 1.15 -3.66
N LEU A 41 4.69 1.44 -2.70
CA LEU A 41 5.06 1.72 -1.33
C LEU A 41 4.64 0.56 -0.44
N PHE A 42 5.52 0.13 0.44
CA PHE A 42 5.26 -0.92 1.40
C PHE A 42 5.39 -0.39 2.82
N PHE A 43 4.29 -0.32 3.52
CA PHE A 43 4.23 0.18 4.88
C PHE A 43 4.25 -0.98 5.85
N THR A 44 5.19 -0.94 6.80
CA THR A 44 5.37 -1.99 7.82
C THR A 44 4.90 -1.59 9.20
N SER A 45 4.03 -0.60 9.29
CA SER A 45 3.62 -0.06 10.58
C SER A 45 2.90 -1.12 11.40
N LYS A 46 3.32 -1.32 12.65
CA LYS A 46 2.67 -2.23 13.63
C LYS A 46 1.27 -1.76 14.06
N ILE A 47 0.66 -0.84 13.33
CA ILE A 47 -0.63 -0.26 13.64
C ILE A 47 -1.70 -1.20 13.07
N LYS A 48 -2.60 -1.70 13.93
CA LYS A 48 -3.68 -2.63 13.54
C LYS A 48 -4.73 -2.00 12.62
N TRP A 49 -4.69 -0.67 12.46
CA TRP A 49 -5.70 0.12 11.79
C TRP A 49 -5.07 1.34 11.11
N ASN A 50 -4.94 1.29 9.80
CA ASN A 50 -4.38 2.40 9.03
C ASN A 50 -5.49 3.04 8.21
N PRO A 51 -6.09 4.14 8.71
CA PRO A 51 -6.95 4.95 7.88
C PRO A 51 -6.07 5.63 6.82
N ILE A 52 -6.29 5.29 5.55
CA ILE A 52 -5.68 5.99 4.44
C ILE A 52 -6.65 7.09 4.02
N THR A 53 -6.20 8.33 4.08
CA THR A 53 -6.89 9.47 3.46
C THR A 53 -6.40 9.56 2.01
N SER A 54 -7.27 9.24 1.04
CA SER A 54 -6.89 9.23 -0.39
C SER A 54 -7.34 10.51 -1.12
N ILE A 55 -7.40 11.64 -0.42
CA ILE A 55 -7.97 12.88 -0.95
C ILE A 55 -7.16 13.41 -2.15
N PHE A 56 -5.84 13.24 -2.13
CA PHE A 56 -4.90 13.77 -3.14
C PHE A 56 -4.02 12.69 -3.81
N CYS A 57 -4.44 11.43 -3.77
CA CYS A 57 -3.70 10.32 -4.39
C CYS A 57 -4.23 10.02 -5.81
N LYS A 58 -3.32 9.66 -6.72
CA LYS A 58 -3.66 8.99 -7.98
C LYS A 58 -4.39 7.67 -7.70
N PRO A 59 -5.12 7.09 -8.67
CA PRO A 59 -5.68 5.76 -8.49
C PRO A 59 -4.56 4.76 -8.15
N PHE A 60 -4.75 3.99 -7.08
CA PHE A 60 -3.78 2.98 -6.64
C PHE A 60 -4.51 1.77 -6.07
N LYS A 61 -3.83 0.63 -6.09
CA LYS A 61 -4.29 -0.60 -5.48
C LYS A 61 -3.71 -0.70 -4.07
N ALA A 62 -4.60 -0.67 -3.08
CA ALA A 62 -4.28 -0.89 -1.68
C ALA A 62 -4.44 -2.38 -1.36
N ILE A 63 -3.38 -3.00 -0.85
CA ILE A 63 -3.38 -4.41 -0.45
C ILE A 63 -2.97 -4.49 1.00
N TRP A 64 -3.87 -4.93 1.86
CA TRP A 64 -3.56 -5.25 3.25
C TRP A 64 -3.05 -6.68 3.31
N LEU A 65 -1.93 -6.88 4.01
CA LEU A 65 -1.34 -8.18 4.24
C LEU A 65 -1.32 -8.49 5.73
N ASP A 66 -1.52 -9.76 6.07
CA ASP A 66 -1.32 -10.29 7.42
C ASP A 66 0.18 -10.55 7.74
N ASP A 67 0.50 -11.02 8.94
CA ASP A 67 1.85 -11.36 9.38
C ASP A 67 2.54 -12.39 8.47
N LYS A 68 1.74 -13.28 7.86
CA LYS A 68 2.19 -14.28 6.88
C LYS A 68 2.30 -13.77 5.44
N PHE A 69 2.21 -12.46 5.20
CA PHE A 69 2.20 -11.87 3.85
C PHE A 69 1.06 -12.36 2.94
N HIS A 70 -0.05 -12.80 3.53
CA HIS A 70 -1.27 -13.14 2.82
C HIS A 70 -2.18 -11.92 2.70
N SER A 71 -2.74 -11.69 1.51
CA SER A 71 -3.69 -10.61 1.31
C SER A 71 -4.97 -10.85 2.09
N THR A 72 -5.27 -9.97 3.02
CA THR A 72 -6.53 -9.96 3.76
C THR A 72 -7.60 -9.13 3.05
N LYS A 73 -7.17 -8.09 2.34
CA LYS A 73 -8.04 -7.18 1.60
C LYS A 73 -7.26 -6.58 0.43
N VAL A 74 -7.90 -6.56 -0.73
CA VAL A 74 -7.41 -5.86 -1.92
C VAL A 74 -8.48 -4.87 -2.32
N LEU A 75 -8.09 -3.60 -2.48
CA LEU A 75 -9.02 -2.55 -2.86
C LEU A 75 -8.38 -1.63 -3.88
N ASP A 76 -9.04 -1.46 -5.02
CA ASP A 76 -8.69 -0.44 -5.99
C ASP A 76 -9.26 0.90 -5.51
N VAL A 77 -8.36 1.79 -5.11
CA VAL A 77 -8.66 3.13 -4.63
C VAL A 77 -8.67 4.05 -5.84
N LYS A 78 -9.84 4.58 -6.18
CA LYS A 78 -9.95 5.70 -7.13
C LYS A 78 -9.76 7.03 -6.40
N THR A 79 -9.41 8.07 -7.16
CA THR A 79 -9.29 9.46 -6.67
C THR A 79 -10.52 9.86 -5.84
N TRP A 80 -10.31 10.69 -4.80
CA TRP A 80 -11.35 11.25 -3.92
C TRP A 80 -12.06 10.29 -2.95
N LYS A 81 -11.56 9.07 -2.75
CA LYS A 81 -12.16 8.14 -1.78
C LYS A 81 -11.59 8.35 -0.38
N LEU A 82 -12.41 8.92 0.50
CA LEU A 82 -12.10 9.15 1.91
C LEU A 82 -12.33 7.88 2.75
N ASN A 83 -11.53 7.73 3.80
CA ASN A 83 -11.75 6.77 4.89
C ASN A 83 -11.65 5.28 4.49
N ILE A 84 -10.56 4.91 3.83
CA ILE A 84 -10.32 3.51 3.46
C ILE A 84 -9.56 2.84 4.59
N SER A 85 -10.19 1.85 5.19
CA SER A 85 -9.59 1.01 6.21
C SER A 85 -9.60 -0.46 5.77
N GLY A 86 -8.59 -1.17 6.23
CA GLY A 86 -8.47 -2.60 6.07
C GLY A 86 -7.74 -3.18 7.27
N ARG A 87 -7.92 -4.48 7.45
CA ARG A 87 -7.31 -5.22 8.56
C ARG A 87 -6.07 -5.92 8.04
N GLY A 88 -4.90 -5.56 8.55
CA GLY A 88 -3.63 -6.15 8.13
C GLY A 88 -2.48 -5.54 8.90
N ARG A 89 -1.39 -6.28 9.02
CA ARG A 89 -0.15 -5.82 9.67
C ARG A 89 0.72 -5.02 8.70
N TYR A 90 0.55 -5.25 7.40
CA TYR A 90 1.26 -4.53 6.36
C TYR A 90 0.27 -3.94 5.36
N LEU A 91 0.66 -2.85 4.73
CA LEU A 91 -0.08 -2.22 3.64
C LEU A 91 0.86 -2.05 2.45
N LEU A 92 0.42 -2.50 1.29
CA LEU A 92 1.11 -2.32 0.02
C LEU A 92 0.25 -1.42 -0.86
N GLU A 93 0.78 -0.26 -1.23
CA GLU A 93 0.15 0.66 -2.16
C GLU A 93 0.86 0.58 -3.50
N ILE A 94 0.13 0.16 -4.53
CA ILE A 94 0.64 0.02 -5.88
C ILE A 94 -0.05 1.07 -6.76
N PRO A 95 0.64 2.11 -7.24
CA PRO A 95 0.01 3.07 -8.14
C PRO A 95 -0.47 2.36 -9.40
N LEU A 96 -1.71 2.64 -9.81
CA LEU A 96 -2.21 2.22 -11.11
C LEU A 96 -1.59 3.19 -12.12
N THR A 97 -0.45 2.82 -12.67
CA THR A 97 0.12 3.52 -13.82
C THR A 97 -0.85 3.37 -14.98
N THR A 98 -1.71 4.37 -15.20
CA THR A 98 -2.29 4.60 -16.52
C THR A 98 -1.10 4.91 -17.43
N LYS A 99 -0.87 4.05 -18.42
CA LYS A 99 0.09 4.27 -19.50
C LYS A 99 -0.10 5.65 -20.13
#